data_AF-A0A9E4HWU3-F1
#
_entry.id   AF-A0A9E4HWU3-F1
#
_cell.length_a   1.000
_cell.length_b   1.000
_cell.length_c   1.000
_cell.angle_alpha   90.00
_cell.angle_beta   90.00
_cell.angle_gamma   90.00
#
_symmetry.space_group_name_H-M   'P 1'
#
loop_
_entity.id
_entity.type
_entity.pdbx_description
1 polymer ?
#
loop_
_entity_poly.entity_id
_entity_poly.type
_entity_poly.pdbx_seq_one_letter_code
_entity_poly.pdbx_strand_id
1 'polypeptide(L)'
;MQRNDPDMQGRRLPLQVRGMRNLCLVAILLIAACSGSGLAMAGDSAFMTSTIGSDSSTDICPTSSDSGISEDATILARRLHQTLTDELIMDAPGLQELGREIDLVLPHIRNRHPRTNEISARKWHRPSVLLLELEGDLLDAVIEHWKNGNVGPLPRIGHAAFDELNARIGLRKAESLPAFSTVIMSFGKLANLRAAREAYAAIEGVRRASFDESLGDGPDIVAANPGGTWYVAMRNAWGDCPSGCIDSETFFFIVKRGQIKQVERREAENIPRFRALIPALEEKIWFP
;
A
#
# COMPACT_ATOMS: atom_id res chain seq x y z
N MET A 1 -25.97 -28.80 43.50
CA MET A 1 -25.58 -28.92 42.08
C MET A 1 -24.53 -27.87 41.79
N GLN A 2 -23.26 -28.23 41.95
CA GLN A 2 -22.11 -27.39 41.59
C GLN A 2 -21.84 -27.56 40.10
N ARG A 3 -21.82 -26.46 39.34
CA ARG A 3 -21.40 -26.46 37.93
C ARG A 3 -19.89 -26.19 37.91
N ASN A 4 -19.14 -27.16 37.41
CA ASN A 4 -17.72 -27.03 37.09
C ASN A 4 -17.60 -26.33 35.72
N ASP A 5 -16.90 -25.21 35.67
CA ASP A 5 -16.41 -24.60 34.43
C ASP A 5 -15.10 -25.30 34.01
N PRO A 6 -14.96 -25.72 32.74
CA PRO A 6 -13.71 -26.26 32.24
C PRO A 6 -12.76 -25.16 31.76
N ASP A 7 -11.57 -25.21 32.33
CA ASP A 7 -10.32 -24.55 31.96
C ASP A 7 -10.08 -24.54 30.43
N MET A 8 -10.07 -23.36 29.81
CA MET A 8 -9.55 -23.16 28.45
C MET A 8 -8.08 -22.73 28.51
N GLN A 9 -7.19 -23.69 28.74
CA GLN A 9 -5.76 -23.54 28.52
C GLN A 9 -5.39 -24.03 27.12
N GLY A 10 -5.36 -23.10 26.15
CA GLY A 10 -5.02 -23.36 24.76
C GLY A 10 -3.78 -22.60 24.30
N ARG A 11 -2.62 -23.23 24.46
CA ARG A 11 -1.39 -23.19 23.62
C ARG A 11 -0.99 -21.83 23.00
N ARG A 12 0.02 -21.18 23.62
CA ARG A 12 0.90 -20.22 22.93
C ARG A 12 2.02 -20.99 22.23
N LEU A 13 2.13 -20.88 20.91
CA LEU A 13 3.32 -21.29 20.16
C LEU A 13 4.41 -20.21 20.26
N PRO A 14 5.69 -20.55 20.45
CA PRO A 14 6.78 -19.58 20.43
C PRO A 14 7.13 -19.19 18.99
N LEU A 15 6.86 -17.93 18.63
CA LEU A 15 7.45 -17.29 17.45
C LEU A 15 8.95 -17.07 17.73
N GLN A 16 9.79 -17.97 17.20
CA GLN A 16 11.23 -17.72 17.09
C GLN A 16 11.47 -16.65 16.03
N VAL A 17 11.75 -15.43 16.49
CA VAL A 17 12.31 -14.36 15.65
C VAL A 17 13.80 -14.68 15.45
N ARG A 18 14.15 -15.23 14.29
CA ARG A 18 15.55 -15.27 13.84
C ARG A 18 15.89 -13.90 13.27
N GLY A 19 16.81 -13.22 13.95
CA GLY A 19 17.40 -11.97 13.48
C GLY A 19 18.26 -12.22 12.24
N MET A 20 17.97 -11.50 11.17
CA MET A 20 18.92 -11.25 10.08
C MET A 20 19.37 -9.80 10.20
N ARG A 21 20.51 -9.63 10.88
CA ARG A 21 21.40 -8.48 10.67
C ARG A 21 22.36 -8.89 9.57
N ASN A 22 22.37 -8.16 8.45
CA ASN A 22 23.57 -7.66 7.77
C ASN A 22 23.32 -7.41 6.27
N LEU A 23 23.91 -6.31 5.82
CA LEU A 23 24.42 -6.02 4.48
C LEU A 23 23.40 -5.96 3.33
N CYS A 24 23.05 -4.72 2.95
CA CYS A 24 23.14 -4.33 1.55
C CYS A 24 23.48 -2.83 1.48
N LEU A 25 24.71 -2.58 1.06
CA LEU A 25 25.31 -1.27 0.79
C LEU A 25 25.33 -1.19 -0.75
N VAL A 26 24.45 -0.41 -1.37
CA VAL A 26 24.47 -0.20 -2.83
C VAL A 26 24.51 1.29 -3.12
N ALA A 27 25.75 1.73 -3.33
CA ALA A 27 26.24 2.75 -4.26
C ALA A 27 25.23 3.75 -4.87
N ILE A 28 25.23 4.97 -4.32
CA ILE A 28 24.95 6.20 -5.07
C ILE A 28 26.28 6.67 -5.67
N LEU A 29 26.47 6.52 -6.98
CA LEU A 29 27.58 7.15 -7.70
C LEU A 29 27.29 7.22 -9.20
N LEU A 30 26.97 8.42 -9.70
CA LEU A 30 27.43 9.03 -10.97
C LEU A 30 26.44 10.06 -11.52
N ILE A 31 26.38 11.25 -10.92
CA ILE A 31 26.20 12.50 -11.68
C ILE A 31 27.09 13.57 -11.04
N ALA A 32 28.37 13.57 -11.39
CA ALA A 32 29.22 14.75 -11.31
C ALA A 32 30.47 14.55 -12.18
N ALA A 33 30.81 15.60 -12.92
CA ALA A 33 32.01 15.79 -13.75
C ALA A 33 31.99 15.17 -15.15
N CYS A 34 31.47 15.95 -16.11
CA CYS A 34 32.14 16.20 -17.39
C CYS A 34 31.71 17.58 -17.92
N SER A 35 32.28 18.64 -17.34
CA SER A 35 32.38 19.94 -18.00
C SER A 35 33.64 19.90 -18.85
N GLY A 36 33.51 19.88 -20.17
CA GLY A 36 34.66 19.80 -21.08
C GLY A 36 34.26 19.81 -22.55
N SER A 37 34.00 21.01 -23.05
CA SER A 37 33.97 21.48 -24.44
C SER A 37 34.37 20.51 -25.57
N GLY A 38 33.47 20.40 -26.55
CA GLY A 38 33.84 20.49 -27.97
C GLY A 38 33.98 19.19 -28.75
N LEU A 39 32.89 18.79 -29.43
CA LEU A 39 32.93 18.35 -30.83
C LEU A 39 31.50 18.21 -31.35
N ALA A 40 31.15 19.07 -32.31
CA ALA A 40 29.95 18.94 -33.10
C ALA A 40 30.07 17.68 -33.97
N MET A 41 29.35 16.63 -33.61
CA MET A 41 29.03 15.53 -34.52
C MET A 41 27.50 15.49 -34.62
N ALA A 42 27.00 15.91 -35.78
CA ALA A 42 25.64 15.61 -36.20
C ALA A 42 25.55 14.09 -36.41
N GLY A 43 24.98 13.40 -35.44
CA GLY A 43 24.61 12.00 -35.54
C GLY A 43 23.16 11.89 -35.07
N ASP A 44 22.29 11.48 -35.99
CA ASP A 44 20.88 11.18 -35.74
C ASP A 44 20.75 10.05 -34.71
N SER A 45 20.83 10.40 -33.43
CA SER A 45 20.39 9.51 -32.36
C SER A 45 18.87 9.61 -32.30
N ALA A 46 18.19 8.68 -32.97
CA ALA A 46 16.80 8.36 -32.72
C ALA A 46 16.68 7.81 -31.28
N PHE A 47 16.66 8.73 -30.31
CA PHE A 47 16.26 8.44 -28.95
C PHE A 47 14.80 7.99 -29.04
N MET A 48 14.56 6.70 -28.82
CA MET A 48 13.22 6.16 -28.71
C MET A 48 12.58 6.72 -27.43
N THR A 49 12.03 7.93 -27.55
CA THR A 49 11.01 8.42 -26.66
C THR A 49 9.80 7.53 -26.89
N SER A 50 9.75 6.40 -26.20
CA SER A 50 8.51 5.66 -26.02
C SER A 50 7.58 6.63 -25.27
N THR A 51 6.76 7.34 -26.02
CA THR A 51 5.64 8.09 -25.49
C THR A 51 4.80 7.06 -24.75
N ILE A 52 4.97 6.98 -23.43
CA ILE A 52 4.05 6.25 -22.56
C ILE A 52 2.73 6.95 -22.79
N GLY A 53 1.92 6.39 -23.69
CA GLY A 53 0.57 6.84 -23.93
C GLY A 53 -0.11 6.79 -22.59
N SER A 54 -0.39 7.96 -22.03
CA SER A 54 -1.37 8.13 -20.97
C SER A 54 -2.74 7.84 -21.57
N ASP A 55 -2.93 6.61 -22.07
CA ASP A 55 -4.25 6.05 -22.20
C ASP A 55 -4.81 6.16 -20.80
N SER A 56 -5.82 7.01 -20.64
CA SER A 56 -6.63 7.16 -19.44
C SER A 56 -7.32 5.83 -19.22
N SER A 57 -6.55 4.84 -18.78
CA SER A 57 -7.02 3.53 -18.44
C SER A 57 -7.94 3.80 -17.28
N THR A 58 -9.23 3.68 -17.56
CA THR A 58 -10.28 3.69 -16.57
C THR A 58 -9.84 2.72 -15.48
N ASP A 59 -9.42 3.30 -14.36
CA ASP A 59 -9.12 2.57 -13.14
C ASP A 59 -10.44 1.87 -12.80
N ILE A 60 -10.50 0.55 -13.01
CA ILE A 60 -11.71 -0.27 -12.77
C ILE A 60 -12.02 -0.35 -11.27
N CYS A 61 -11.16 0.21 -10.42
CA CYS A 61 -11.54 0.52 -9.07
C CYS A 61 -12.70 1.53 -9.11
N PRO A 62 -13.93 1.16 -8.69
CA PRO A 62 -15.03 2.12 -8.63
C PRO A 62 -14.55 3.37 -7.92
N THR A 63 -14.51 4.47 -8.67
CA THR A 63 -14.12 5.76 -8.12
C THR A 63 -15.19 6.14 -7.10
N SER A 64 -14.76 6.79 -6.02
CA SER A 64 -15.63 7.21 -4.91
C SER A 64 -16.88 7.98 -5.37
N SER A 65 -16.81 8.61 -6.54
CA SER A 65 -17.85 9.44 -7.17
C SER A 65 -19.25 8.83 -7.16
N ASP A 66 -19.38 7.53 -7.39
CA ASP A 66 -20.69 6.92 -7.63
C ASP A 66 -21.37 6.48 -6.33
N SER A 67 -20.61 6.42 -5.23
CA SER A 67 -21.07 5.87 -3.96
C SER A 67 -21.51 6.93 -2.95
N GLY A 68 -21.15 8.20 -3.18
CA GLY A 68 -21.34 9.29 -2.21
C GLY A 68 -20.44 9.21 -0.98
N ILE A 69 -19.49 8.26 -0.93
CA ILE A 69 -18.52 8.09 0.17
C ILE A 69 -17.31 8.99 -0.11
N SER A 70 -16.81 9.71 0.90
CA SER A 70 -15.61 10.52 0.74
C SER A 70 -14.37 9.70 0.32
N GLU A 71 -13.40 10.36 -0.31
CA GLU A 71 -12.14 9.73 -0.68
C GLU A 71 -11.38 9.22 0.55
N ASP A 72 -11.35 9.99 1.64
CA ASP A 72 -10.71 9.58 2.90
C ASP A 72 -11.31 8.27 3.45
N ALA A 73 -12.64 8.20 3.48
CA ALA A 73 -13.36 7.03 3.94
C ALA A 73 -13.09 5.82 3.04
N THR A 74 -13.02 6.02 1.73
CA THR A 74 -12.67 4.96 0.77
C THR A 74 -11.26 4.41 0.99
N ILE A 75 -10.27 5.31 1.19
CA ILE A 75 -8.87 4.94 1.45
C ILE A 75 -8.76 4.17 2.77
N LEU A 76 -9.37 4.69 3.84
CA LEU A 76 -9.31 4.08 5.16
C LEU A 76 -10.03 2.73 5.20
N ALA A 77 -11.20 2.61 4.54
CA ALA A 77 -11.92 1.35 4.45
C ALA A 77 -11.06 0.25 3.81
N ARG A 78 -10.35 0.58 2.71
CA ARG A 78 -9.43 -0.36 2.07
C ARG A 78 -8.29 -0.76 2.98
N ARG A 79 -7.59 0.20 3.60
CA ARG A 79 -6.48 -0.08 4.54
C ARG A 79 -6.93 -0.98 5.69
N LEU A 80 -8.07 -0.67 6.29
CA LEU A 80 -8.65 -1.48 7.37
C LEU A 80 -8.99 -2.89 6.88
N HIS A 81 -9.68 -3.01 5.76
CA HIS A 81 -10.08 -4.31 5.22
C HIS A 81 -8.87 -5.19 4.90
N GLN A 82 -7.78 -4.63 4.35
CA GLN A 82 -6.52 -5.35 4.13
C GLN A 82 -5.89 -5.91 5.42
N THR A 83 -6.21 -5.33 6.59
CA THR A 83 -5.74 -5.84 7.89
C THR A 83 -6.69 -6.84 8.55
N LEU A 84 -7.95 -6.88 8.11
CA LEU A 84 -9.00 -7.70 8.72
C LEU A 84 -9.13 -9.09 8.08
N THR A 85 -8.63 -9.26 6.86
CA THR A 85 -8.70 -10.52 6.13
C THR A 85 -7.42 -10.81 5.35
N ASP A 86 -7.11 -12.10 5.24
CA ASP A 86 -6.03 -12.64 4.40
C ASP A 86 -6.56 -13.10 3.03
N GLU A 87 -7.85 -12.86 2.74
CA GLU A 87 -8.43 -13.14 1.43
C GLU A 87 -7.78 -12.29 0.33
N LEU A 88 -7.50 -12.90 -0.82
CA LEU A 88 -6.84 -12.23 -1.96
C LEU A 88 -7.73 -11.20 -2.65
N ILE A 89 -9.04 -11.37 -2.57
CA ILE A 89 -10.03 -10.46 -3.15
C ILE A 89 -10.80 -9.83 -1.99
N MET A 90 -10.91 -8.51 -2.01
CA MET A 90 -11.67 -7.77 -1.02
C MET A 90 -13.18 -7.86 -1.30
N ASP A 91 -13.98 -7.89 -0.22
CA ASP A 91 -15.43 -7.89 -0.30
C ASP A 91 -15.94 -6.47 -0.60
N ALA A 92 -16.47 -6.25 -1.80
CA ALA A 92 -16.91 -4.92 -2.23
C ALA A 92 -18.05 -4.36 -1.38
N PRO A 93 -19.12 -5.13 -1.04
CA PRO A 93 -20.14 -4.71 -0.09
C PRO A 93 -19.57 -4.33 1.28
N GLY A 94 -18.71 -5.16 1.88
CA GLY A 94 -18.08 -4.88 3.17
C GLY A 94 -17.19 -3.63 3.15
N LEU A 95 -16.46 -3.39 2.07
CA LEU A 95 -15.72 -2.14 1.86
C LEU A 95 -16.64 -0.93 1.80
N GLN A 96 -17.79 -1.04 1.12
CA GLN A 96 -18.76 0.05 1.02
C GLN A 96 -19.41 0.36 2.37
N GLU A 97 -19.78 -0.67 3.14
CA GLU A 97 -20.33 -0.53 4.49
C GLU A 97 -19.31 0.15 5.41
N LEU A 98 -18.07 -0.35 5.43
CA LEU A 98 -17.00 0.24 6.23
C LEU A 98 -16.70 1.70 5.81
N GLY A 99 -16.72 1.98 4.51
CA GLY A 99 -16.60 3.33 3.97
C GLY A 99 -17.70 4.26 4.51
N ARG A 100 -18.97 3.84 4.48
CA ARG A 100 -20.09 4.63 5.03
C ARG A 100 -19.93 4.87 6.53
N GLU A 101 -19.48 3.88 7.31
CA GLU A 101 -19.23 4.08 8.73
C GLU A 101 -18.17 5.16 8.99
N ILE A 102 -17.06 5.11 8.25
CA ILE A 102 -15.97 6.09 8.37
C ILE A 102 -16.45 7.48 7.95
N ASP A 103 -17.29 7.56 6.91
CA ASP A 103 -17.87 8.80 6.40
C ASP A 103 -18.85 9.46 7.39
N LEU A 104 -19.38 8.70 8.36
CA LEU A 104 -20.12 9.26 9.49
C LEU A 104 -19.17 9.76 10.61
N VAL A 105 -18.02 9.11 10.78
CA VAL A 105 -17.06 9.42 11.87
C VAL A 105 -16.21 10.65 11.56
N LEU A 106 -15.61 10.74 10.37
CA LEU A 106 -14.65 11.80 10.05
C LEU A 106 -15.28 13.21 10.06
N PRO A 107 -16.44 13.46 9.44
CA PRO A 107 -17.08 14.77 9.51
C PRO A 107 -17.43 15.17 10.94
N HIS A 108 -17.81 14.20 11.78
CA HIS A 108 -18.11 14.48 13.19
C HIS A 108 -16.86 14.96 13.95
N ILE A 109 -15.70 14.33 13.71
CA ILE A 109 -14.40 14.77 14.26
C ILE A 109 -14.06 16.17 13.75
N ARG A 110 -14.10 16.38 12.43
CA ARG A 110 -13.75 17.64 11.76
C ARG A 110 -14.60 18.82 12.24
N ASN A 111 -15.92 18.62 12.36
CA ASN A 111 -16.84 19.65 12.86
C ASN A 111 -16.54 20.08 14.30
N ARG A 112 -16.08 19.14 15.16
CA ARG A 112 -15.75 19.44 16.56
C ARG A 112 -14.30 19.92 16.74
N HIS A 113 -13.41 19.59 15.81
CA HIS A 113 -11.98 19.91 15.85
C HIS A 113 -11.51 20.49 14.49
N PRO A 114 -11.83 21.77 14.18
CA PRO A 114 -11.59 22.36 12.86
C PRO A 114 -10.13 22.35 12.38
N ARG A 115 -9.16 22.24 13.29
CA ARG A 115 -7.73 22.08 12.96
C ARG A 115 -7.42 20.81 12.17
N THR A 116 -8.37 19.87 12.10
CA THR A 116 -8.24 18.60 11.36
C THR A 116 -8.85 18.64 9.96
N ASN A 117 -9.44 19.77 9.54
CA ASN A 117 -10.15 19.87 8.26
C ASN A 117 -9.26 19.65 7.04
N GLU A 118 -7.97 20.00 7.14
CA GLU A 118 -6.99 19.88 6.05
C GLU A 118 -6.24 18.54 6.05
N ILE A 119 -6.48 17.69 7.05
CA ILE A 119 -5.83 16.38 7.15
C ILE A 119 -6.66 15.38 6.34
N SER A 120 -6.07 14.82 5.28
CA SER A 120 -6.69 13.79 4.45
C SER A 120 -6.00 12.45 4.64
N ALA A 121 -6.70 11.34 4.35
CA ALA A 121 -6.09 10.03 4.30
C ALA A 121 -5.22 9.92 3.04
N ARG A 122 -3.95 9.53 3.21
CA ARG A 122 -3.01 9.42 2.10
C ARG A 122 -3.25 8.14 1.29
N LYS A 123 -2.93 8.13 0.00
CA LYS A 123 -2.76 6.85 -0.73
C LYS A 123 -1.32 6.41 -0.51
N TRP A 124 -1.08 5.34 0.26
CA TRP A 124 0.29 4.85 0.49
C TRP A 124 0.89 4.21 -0.76
N HIS A 125 0.05 3.65 -1.61
CA HIS A 125 0.43 3.03 -2.88
C HIS A 125 -0.73 3.15 -3.87
N ARG A 126 -0.46 2.95 -5.16
CA ARG A 126 -1.53 2.83 -6.15
C ARG A 126 -2.45 1.65 -5.79
N PRO A 127 -3.78 1.83 -5.79
CA PRO A 127 -4.68 0.70 -5.64
C PRO A 127 -4.52 -0.22 -6.85
N SER A 128 -4.60 -1.53 -6.63
CA SER A 128 -4.50 -2.55 -7.68
C SER A 128 -3.13 -2.71 -8.39
N VAL A 129 -2.03 -2.14 -7.87
CA VAL A 129 -0.69 -2.32 -8.45
C VAL A 129 0.26 -3.01 -7.49
N LEU A 130 0.96 -4.05 -7.97
CA LEU A 130 2.13 -4.66 -7.31
C LEU A 130 3.35 -4.58 -8.20
N LEU A 131 4.51 -4.46 -7.59
CA LEU A 131 5.82 -4.57 -8.23
C LEU A 131 6.42 -5.91 -7.84
N LEU A 132 6.78 -6.72 -8.82
CA LEU A 132 7.43 -8.02 -8.61
C LEU A 132 8.84 -7.96 -9.17
N GLU A 133 9.81 -8.32 -8.34
CA GLU A 133 11.19 -8.53 -8.76
C GLU A 133 11.39 -10.02 -8.95
N LEU A 134 11.78 -10.42 -10.16
CA LEU A 134 11.82 -11.82 -10.59
C LEU A 134 13.26 -12.27 -10.81
N GLU A 135 13.49 -13.59 -10.71
CA GLU A 135 14.76 -14.23 -10.98
C GLU A 135 14.58 -15.62 -11.59
N GLY A 136 15.68 -16.17 -12.12
CA GLY A 136 15.73 -17.51 -12.70
C GLY A 136 14.74 -17.73 -13.85
N ASP A 137 14.24 -18.96 -13.95
CA ASP A 137 13.37 -19.41 -15.04
C ASP A 137 12.07 -18.59 -15.14
N LEU A 138 11.56 -18.06 -14.02
CA LEU A 138 10.37 -17.22 -14.01
C LEU A 138 10.61 -15.88 -14.71
N LEU A 139 11.77 -15.24 -14.47
CA LEU A 139 12.15 -14.01 -15.16
C LEU A 139 12.35 -14.25 -16.66
N ASP A 140 12.98 -15.36 -17.04
CA ASP A 140 13.20 -15.70 -18.44
C ASP A 140 11.88 -15.95 -19.19
N ALA A 141 10.96 -16.72 -18.60
CA ALA A 141 9.63 -16.97 -19.16
C ALA A 141 8.82 -15.67 -19.32
N VAL A 142 8.93 -14.78 -18.33
CA VAL A 142 8.39 -13.42 -18.39
C VAL A 142 9.01 -12.68 -19.58
N ILE A 143 10.32 -12.48 -19.63
CA ILE A 143 11.00 -11.72 -20.70
C ILE A 143 10.66 -12.27 -22.08
N GLU A 144 10.65 -13.59 -22.26
CA GLU A 144 10.30 -14.24 -23.53
C GLU A 144 8.86 -13.88 -23.95
N HIS A 145 7.91 -13.90 -23.02
CA HIS A 145 6.53 -13.53 -23.29
C HIS A 145 6.40 -12.10 -23.87
N TRP A 146 7.14 -11.13 -23.30
CA TRP A 146 7.11 -9.73 -23.75
C TRP A 146 7.90 -9.46 -25.04
N LYS A 147 8.98 -10.19 -25.30
CA LYS A 147 9.73 -10.07 -26.57
C LYS A 147 8.83 -10.31 -27.79
N ASN A 148 7.76 -11.09 -27.62
CA ASN A 148 6.77 -11.37 -28.65
C ASN A 148 5.73 -10.25 -28.85
N GLY A 149 5.91 -9.08 -28.23
CA GLY A 149 5.07 -7.89 -28.43
C GLY A 149 3.69 -7.96 -27.78
N ASN A 150 3.48 -8.90 -26.86
CA ASN A 150 2.20 -9.08 -26.18
C ASN A 150 2.04 -8.02 -25.07
N VAL A 151 1.21 -7.01 -25.34
CA VAL A 151 0.72 -6.06 -24.33
C VAL A 151 -0.70 -6.48 -23.98
N GLY A 152 -0.93 -6.96 -22.75
CA GLY A 152 -2.23 -7.50 -22.36
C GLY A 152 -2.19 -8.26 -21.03
N PRO A 153 -3.27 -9.00 -20.69
CA PRO A 153 -3.21 -9.96 -19.59
C PRO A 153 -2.13 -11.00 -19.91
N LEU A 154 -1.28 -11.32 -18.93
CA LEU A 154 -0.29 -12.38 -19.11
C LEU A 154 -1.03 -13.67 -19.46
N PRO A 155 -0.82 -14.26 -20.65
CA PRO A 155 -1.21 -15.64 -20.88
C PRO A 155 -0.39 -16.52 -19.93
N ARG A 156 -0.79 -17.80 -19.87
CA ARG A 156 -0.05 -18.79 -19.09
C ARG A 156 1.41 -18.82 -19.55
N ILE A 157 2.33 -18.41 -18.68
CA ILE A 157 3.78 -18.39 -18.97
C ILE A 157 4.44 -19.74 -18.67
N GLY A 158 3.65 -20.76 -18.29
CA GLY A 158 4.13 -22.11 -18.01
C GLY A 158 4.58 -22.30 -16.56
N HIS A 159 4.45 -21.26 -15.73
CA HIS A 159 4.77 -21.32 -14.30
C HIS A 159 3.47 -21.49 -13.50
N ALA A 160 3.08 -22.75 -13.25
CA ALA A 160 1.74 -23.12 -12.78
C ALA A 160 1.23 -22.30 -11.57
N ALA A 161 2.05 -22.13 -10.53
CA ALA A 161 1.68 -21.37 -9.34
C ALA A 161 1.46 -19.87 -9.62
N PHE A 162 2.26 -19.29 -10.51
CA PHE A 162 2.16 -17.88 -10.90
C PHE A 162 0.94 -17.64 -11.78
N ASP A 163 0.70 -18.53 -12.75
CA ASP A 163 -0.46 -18.49 -13.64
C ASP A 163 -1.77 -18.67 -12.87
N GLU A 164 -1.81 -19.60 -11.90
CA GLU A 164 -2.97 -19.81 -11.03
C GLU A 164 -3.27 -18.56 -10.18
N LEU A 165 -2.25 -17.97 -9.56
CA LEU A 165 -2.41 -16.77 -8.74
C LEU A 165 -2.91 -15.58 -9.58
N ASN A 166 -2.32 -15.37 -10.76
CA ASN A 166 -2.76 -14.33 -11.71
C ASN A 166 -4.23 -14.50 -12.09
N ALA A 167 -4.67 -15.72 -12.39
CA ALA A 167 -6.06 -16.03 -12.74
C ALA A 167 -7.01 -15.78 -11.55
N ARG A 168 -6.62 -16.21 -10.34
CA ARG A 168 -7.42 -16.03 -9.12
C ARG A 168 -7.64 -14.55 -8.80
N ILE A 169 -6.55 -13.77 -8.78
CA ILE A 169 -6.59 -12.34 -8.44
C ILE A 169 -7.17 -11.49 -9.58
N GLY A 170 -7.16 -12.01 -10.82
CA GLY A 170 -7.66 -11.30 -11.99
C GLY A 170 -6.67 -10.25 -12.48
N LEU A 171 -5.44 -10.68 -12.75
CA LEU A 171 -4.43 -9.85 -13.42
C LEU A 171 -4.99 -9.33 -14.76
N ARG A 172 -4.92 -8.01 -14.96
CA ARG A 172 -5.44 -7.36 -16.16
C ARG A 172 -4.31 -6.97 -17.10
N LYS A 173 -3.22 -6.43 -16.54
CA LYS A 173 -2.08 -5.91 -17.28
C LYS A 173 -0.82 -6.22 -16.50
N ALA A 174 0.25 -6.53 -17.22
CA ALA A 174 1.58 -6.52 -16.66
C ALA A 174 2.56 -5.81 -17.60
N GLU A 175 3.53 -5.12 -17.04
CA GLU A 175 4.57 -4.39 -17.77
C GLU A 175 5.94 -4.80 -17.22
N SER A 176 6.84 -5.25 -18.08
CA SER A 176 8.20 -5.61 -17.69
C SER A 176 9.15 -4.41 -17.80
N LEU A 177 10.05 -4.29 -16.82
CA LEU A 177 11.19 -3.39 -16.79
C LEU A 177 12.47 -4.24 -16.74
N PRO A 178 12.95 -4.77 -17.88
CA PRO A 178 14.02 -5.77 -17.90
C PRO A 178 15.32 -5.30 -17.26
N ALA A 179 15.64 -4.00 -17.34
CA ALA A 179 16.83 -3.40 -16.73
C ALA A 179 16.87 -3.58 -15.20
N PHE A 180 15.72 -3.79 -14.55
CA PHE A 180 15.60 -3.95 -13.11
C PHE A 180 15.11 -5.34 -12.69
N SER A 181 14.87 -6.25 -13.66
CA SER A 181 14.18 -7.53 -13.41
C SER A 181 12.82 -7.36 -12.72
N THR A 182 12.15 -6.22 -12.97
CA THR A 182 10.90 -5.84 -12.30
C THR A 182 9.73 -5.98 -13.25
N VAL A 183 8.59 -6.45 -12.75
CA VAL A 183 7.30 -6.47 -13.43
C VAL A 183 6.28 -5.66 -12.63
N ILE A 184 5.63 -4.72 -13.29
CA ILE A 184 4.51 -3.96 -12.76
C ILE A 184 3.23 -4.73 -13.08
N MET A 185 2.52 -5.18 -12.05
CA MET A 185 1.31 -5.99 -12.16
C MET A 185 0.09 -5.14 -11.79
N SER A 186 -0.89 -5.04 -12.70
CA SER A 186 -2.13 -4.30 -12.48
C SER A 186 -3.34 -5.23 -12.50
N PHE A 187 -4.14 -5.21 -11.42
CA PHE A 187 -5.27 -6.10 -11.22
C PHE A 187 -6.60 -5.44 -11.58
N GLY A 188 -7.50 -6.20 -12.22
CA GLY A 188 -8.84 -5.73 -12.58
C GLY A 188 -9.86 -5.84 -11.45
N LYS A 189 -9.61 -6.70 -10.45
CA LYS A 189 -10.48 -6.88 -9.27
C LYS A 189 -9.99 -6.02 -8.11
N LEU A 190 -10.82 -5.88 -7.07
CA LEU A 190 -10.44 -5.29 -5.78
C LEU A 190 -9.47 -6.24 -5.03
N ALA A 191 -8.24 -6.32 -5.50
CA ALA A 191 -7.22 -7.18 -4.91
C ALA A 191 -6.79 -6.67 -3.54
N ASN A 192 -6.77 -7.54 -2.54
CA ASN A 192 -6.12 -7.28 -1.26
C ASN A 192 -4.60 -7.34 -1.47
N LEU A 193 -4.00 -6.20 -1.79
CA LEU A 193 -2.58 -6.14 -2.17
C LEU A 193 -1.65 -6.66 -1.08
N ARG A 194 -2.01 -6.57 0.20
CA ARG A 194 -1.22 -7.16 1.29
C ARG A 194 -1.15 -8.68 1.16
N ALA A 195 -2.30 -9.33 1.09
CA ALA A 195 -2.38 -10.78 0.93
C ALA A 195 -1.78 -11.24 -0.42
N ALA A 196 -2.01 -10.47 -1.49
CA ALA A 196 -1.43 -10.74 -2.79
C ALA A 196 0.10 -10.65 -2.77
N ARG A 197 0.68 -9.62 -2.14
CA ARG A 197 2.13 -9.48 -1.97
C ARG A 197 2.74 -10.69 -1.26
N GLU A 198 2.12 -11.12 -0.15
CA GLU A 198 2.55 -12.30 0.60
C GLU A 198 2.45 -13.58 -0.24
N ALA A 199 1.37 -13.73 -1.02
CA ALA A 199 1.19 -14.87 -1.92
C ALA A 199 2.22 -14.90 -3.08
N TYR A 200 2.50 -13.77 -3.71
CA TYR A 200 3.52 -13.69 -4.76
C TYR A 200 4.93 -13.93 -4.21
N ALA A 201 5.25 -13.39 -3.03
CA ALA A 201 6.56 -13.59 -2.39
C ALA A 201 6.83 -15.06 -2.02
N ALA A 202 5.81 -15.91 -1.99
CA ALA A 202 5.94 -17.35 -1.74
C ALA A 202 6.18 -18.18 -3.02
N ILE A 203 6.15 -17.57 -4.21
CA ILE A 203 6.35 -18.25 -5.48
C ILE A 203 7.84 -18.34 -5.81
N GLU A 204 8.30 -19.54 -6.18
CA GLU A 204 9.67 -19.74 -6.67
C GLU A 204 9.97 -18.83 -7.87
N GLY A 205 11.14 -18.17 -7.84
CA GLY A 205 11.53 -17.17 -8.84
C GLY A 205 11.00 -15.76 -8.58
N VAL A 206 10.20 -15.52 -7.53
CA VAL A 206 9.88 -14.15 -7.07
C VAL A 206 10.84 -13.76 -5.95
N ARG A 207 11.82 -12.92 -6.29
CA ARG A 207 12.82 -12.41 -5.32
C ARG A 207 12.19 -11.45 -4.31
N ARG A 208 11.29 -10.58 -4.79
CA ARG A 208 10.60 -9.58 -3.97
C ARG A 208 9.23 -9.26 -4.56
N ALA A 209 8.25 -9.07 -3.69
CA ALA A 209 6.97 -8.44 -4.03
C ALA A 209 6.80 -7.18 -3.17
N SER A 210 6.56 -6.03 -3.80
CA SER A 210 6.36 -4.76 -3.11
C SER A 210 5.16 -4.00 -3.67
N PHE A 211 4.67 -3.05 -2.89
CA PHE A 211 3.68 -2.10 -3.36
C PHE A 211 4.34 -1.08 -4.28
N ASP A 212 3.53 -0.45 -5.12
CA ASP A 212 3.95 0.76 -5.82
C ASP A 212 3.70 1.98 -4.93
N GLU A 213 4.64 2.20 -4.01
CA GLU A 213 4.53 3.18 -2.94
C GLU A 213 4.58 4.62 -3.48
N SER A 214 3.72 5.48 -2.96
CA SER A 214 3.72 6.90 -3.28
C SER A 214 4.80 7.60 -2.46
N LEU A 215 5.55 8.50 -3.11
CA LEU A 215 6.63 9.24 -2.46
C LEU A 215 6.10 10.43 -1.66
N GLY A 216 6.74 10.68 -0.52
CA GLY A 216 6.55 11.88 0.30
C GLY A 216 5.92 11.61 1.65
N ASP A 217 6.39 12.33 2.67
CA ASP A 217 5.76 12.48 3.98
C ASP A 217 4.73 13.62 3.91
N GLY A 218 3.47 13.36 4.29
CA GLY A 218 2.39 14.35 4.23
C GLY A 218 1.30 14.06 5.26
N PRO A 219 0.23 14.86 5.30
CA PRO A 219 -0.91 14.58 6.17
C PRO A 219 -1.46 13.17 5.94
N ASP A 220 -1.87 12.52 7.03
CA ASP A 220 -2.45 11.17 6.94
C ASP A 220 -3.43 10.90 8.08
N ILE A 221 -4.30 9.92 7.84
CA ILE A 221 -5.26 9.42 8.82
C ILE A 221 -5.06 7.92 8.93
N VAL A 222 -5.02 7.41 10.15
CA VAL A 222 -5.09 5.98 10.44
C VAL A 222 -6.21 5.72 11.44
N ALA A 223 -6.88 4.57 11.31
CA ALA A 223 -8.02 4.25 12.14
C ALA A 223 -8.05 2.76 12.50
N ALA A 224 -8.78 2.42 13.56
CA ALA A 224 -9.15 1.06 13.95
C ALA A 224 -10.55 1.07 14.58
N ASN A 225 -11.37 0.05 14.33
CA ASN A 225 -12.72 -0.09 14.92
C ASN A 225 -12.94 -1.43 15.64
N PRO A 226 -12.20 -1.74 16.71
CA PRO A 226 -12.45 -2.95 17.50
C PRO A 226 -13.79 -2.83 18.26
N GLY A 227 -14.77 -3.64 17.86
CA GLY A 227 -16.04 -3.78 18.60
C GLY A 227 -16.87 -2.50 18.64
N GLY A 228 -16.92 -1.74 17.54
CA GLY A 228 -17.77 -0.55 17.41
C GLY A 228 -17.26 0.69 18.15
N THR A 229 -15.99 0.67 18.60
CA THR A 229 -15.30 1.87 19.12
C THR A 229 -14.20 2.23 18.15
N TRP A 230 -14.29 3.44 17.58
CA TRP A 230 -13.31 3.97 16.65
C TRP A 230 -12.16 4.61 17.41
N TYR A 231 -10.94 4.27 17.00
CA TYR A 231 -9.69 4.92 17.40
C TYR A 231 -9.12 5.54 16.13
N VAL A 232 -9.05 6.86 16.08
CA VAL A 232 -8.61 7.60 14.90
C VAL A 232 -7.40 8.46 15.30
N ALA A 233 -6.30 8.31 14.57
CA ALA A 233 -5.14 9.19 14.70
C ALA A 233 -4.95 9.96 13.38
N MET A 234 -4.83 11.28 13.50
CA MET A 234 -4.69 12.19 12.37
C MET A 234 -3.36 12.94 12.53
N ARG A 235 -2.52 12.92 11.51
CA ARG A 235 -1.26 13.67 11.49
C ARG A 235 -1.38 14.76 10.45
N ASN A 236 -1.23 16.01 10.87
CA ASN A 236 -0.94 17.12 9.98
C ASN A 236 0.59 17.23 9.86
N ALA A 237 1.14 17.22 8.66
CA ALA A 237 2.59 17.30 8.45
C ALA A 237 2.88 18.39 7.41
N TRP A 238 3.88 19.24 7.64
CA TRP A 238 4.26 20.37 6.76
C TRP A 238 5.77 20.68 6.80
N GLY A 239 6.25 21.50 5.85
CA GLY A 239 7.63 22.00 5.78
C GLY A 239 8.37 21.65 4.48
N ASP A 240 9.46 22.38 4.22
CA ASP A 240 10.28 22.26 3.00
C ASP A 240 11.28 21.09 3.11
N CYS A 241 10.93 19.93 2.53
CA CYS A 241 11.88 18.83 2.33
C CYS A 241 11.52 18.08 1.04
N PRO A 242 12.50 17.65 0.20
CA PRO A 242 12.24 16.90 -1.03
C PRO A 242 11.54 15.54 -0.82
N SER A 243 11.47 15.05 0.42
CA SER A 243 10.82 13.79 0.81
C SER A 243 9.76 13.95 1.91
N GLY A 244 9.49 15.19 2.36
CA GLY A 244 8.36 15.51 3.23
C GLY A 244 8.69 16.01 4.64
N CYS A 245 7.84 16.95 5.04
CA CYS A 245 7.52 17.51 6.35
C CYS A 245 8.54 17.37 7.50
N ILE A 246 9.25 18.46 7.79
CA ILE A 246 10.10 18.58 8.99
C ILE A 246 9.24 18.66 10.26
N ASP A 247 8.07 19.28 10.14
CA ASP A 247 7.16 19.54 11.24
C ASP A 247 5.89 18.68 11.11
N SER A 248 5.34 18.28 12.25
CA SER A 248 4.05 17.61 12.29
C SER A 248 3.34 17.81 13.62
N GLU A 249 2.02 17.69 13.58
CA GLU A 249 1.14 17.64 14.74
C GLU A 249 0.21 16.45 14.63
N THR A 250 0.01 15.72 15.73
CA THR A 250 -0.82 14.52 15.76
C THR A 250 -1.98 14.68 16.73
N PHE A 251 -3.16 14.29 16.29
CA PHE A 251 -4.41 14.31 17.04
C PHE A 251 -4.92 12.89 17.22
N PHE A 252 -5.41 12.56 18.41
CA PHE A 252 -5.96 11.24 18.74
C PHE A 252 -7.41 11.36 19.19
N PHE A 253 -8.30 10.57 18.60
CA PHE A 253 -9.73 10.60 18.87
C PHE A 253 -10.26 9.20 19.15
N ILE A 254 -11.03 9.07 20.23
CA ILE A 254 -11.86 7.90 20.50
C ILE A 254 -13.30 8.29 20.18
N VAL A 255 -13.94 7.57 19.27
CA VAL A 255 -15.34 7.79 18.90
C VAL A 255 -16.17 6.56 19.25
N LYS A 256 -17.18 6.75 20.11
CA LYS A 256 -18.07 5.68 20.56
C LYS A 256 -19.50 6.20 20.64
N ARG A 257 -20.42 5.56 19.91
CA ARG A 257 -21.86 5.94 19.88
C ARG A 257 -22.06 7.44 19.60
N GLY A 258 -21.31 7.97 18.63
CA GLY A 258 -21.35 9.39 18.26
C GLY A 258 -20.72 10.35 19.28
N GLN A 259 -20.14 9.86 20.38
CA GLN A 259 -19.38 10.71 21.30
C GLN A 259 -17.91 10.72 20.90
N ILE A 260 -17.32 11.91 20.76
CA ILE A 260 -15.90 12.11 20.48
C ILE A 260 -15.19 12.52 21.76
N LYS A 261 -14.14 11.76 22.11
CA LYS A 261 -13.14 12.15 23.10
C LYS A 261 -11.80 12.36 22.38
N GLN A 262 -11.29 13.59 22.37
CA GLN A 262 -9.89 13.83 22.03
C GLN A 262 -9.01 13.37 23.20
N VAL A 263 -7.91 12.70 22.87
CA VAL A 263 -6.97 12.13 23.83
C VAL A 263 -5.60 12.76 23.61
N GLU A 264 -4.94 13.13 24.71
CA GLU A 264 -3.57 13.66 24.65
C GLU A 264 -2.59 12.57 24.20
N ARG A 265 -1.53 12.95 23.50
CA ARG A 265 -0.53 12.00 22.96
C ARG A 265 0.00 11.02 24.01
N ARG A 266 0.39 11.52 25.19
CA ARG A 266 0.89 10.69 26.29
C ARG A 266 -0.14 9.67 26.79
N GLU A 267 -1.43 10.03 26.81
CA GLU A 267 -2.50 9.08 27.15
C GLU A 267 -2.70 8.08 26.01
N ALA A 268 -2.71 8.53 24.76
CA ALA A 268 -2.86 7.69 23.57
C ALA A 268 -1.76 6.61 23.48
N GLU A 269 -0.51 6.95 23.75
CA GLU A 269 0.62 6.01 23.80
C GLU A 269 0.46 4.90 24.84
N ASN A 270 -0.41 5.07 25.85
CA ASN A 270 -0.73 4.03 26.83
C ASN A 270 -1.94 3.16 26.43
N ILE A 271 -2.68 3.56 25.39
CA ILE A 271 -3.85 2.81 24.89
C ILE A 271 -3.37 1.81 23.82
N PRO A 272 -3.58 0.48 24.00
CA PRO A 272 -3.08 -0.53 23.08
C PRO A 272 -3.44 -0.32 21.61
N ARG A 273 -4.64 0.22 21.33
CA ARG A 273 -5.10 0.47 19.96
C ARG A 273 -4.36 1.62 19.29
N PHE A 274 -4.10 2.72 19.99
CA PHE A 274 -3.29 3.79 19.44
C PHE A 274 -1.82 3.37 19.29
N ARG A 275 -1.26 2.58 20.22
CA ARG A 275 0.10 2.03 20.05
C ARG A 275 0.30 1.24 18.77
N ALA A 276 -0.74 0.54 18.30
CA ALA A 276 -0.68 -0.17 17.02
C ALA A 276 -0.79 0.78 15.80
N LEU A 277 -1.43 1.93 15.97
CA LEU A 277 -1.66 2.92 14.90
C LEU A 277 -0.50 3.91 14.74
N ILE A 278 0.15 4.31 15.84
CA ILE A 278 1.22 5.32 15.84
C ILE A 278 2.35 4.96 14.86
N PRO A 279 2.88 3.73 14.82
CA PRO A 279 3.93 3.37 13.87
C PRO A 279 3.49 3.59 12.42
N ALA A 280 2.26 3.22 12.05
CA ALA A 280 1.74 3.42 10.69
C ALA A 280 1.58 4.90 10.31
N LEU A 281 1.48 5.78 11.30
CA LEU A 281 1.39 7.23 11.12
C LEU A 281 2.76 7.91 11.11
N GLU A 282 3.76 7.31 11.78
CA GLU A 282 5.12 7.84 11.91
C GLU A 282 6.13 7.21 10.97
N GLU A 283 5.78 6.08 10.34
CA GLU A 283 6.59 5.41 9.33
C GLU A 283 6.77 6.36 8.15
N LYS A 284 7.89 7.08 8.20
CA LYS A 284 8.42 7.82 7.09
C LYS A 284 8.81 6.79 6.04
N ILE A 285 8.23 6.90 4.85
CA ILE A 285 8.61 6.11 3.69
C ILE A 285 10.01 6.60 3.28
N TRP A 286 11.03 6.14 3.98
CA TRP A 286 12.43 6.34 3.63
C TRP A 286 12.82 5.23 2.68
N PHE A 287 13.31 5.60 1.51
CA PHE A 287 14.11 4.66 0.72
C PHE A 287 15.38 4.33 1.51
N PRO A 288 15.69 3.04 1.76
CA PRO A 288 17.06 2.63 2.05
C PRO A 288 17.97 2.78 0.82
#